data_AF-A0A7C1XNN9-F1
#
_entry.id   AF-A0A7C1XNN9-F1
#
_cell.length_a   1.000
_cell.length_b   1.000
_cell.length_c   1.000
_cell.angle_alpha   90.00
_cell.angle_beta   90.00
_cell.angle_gamma   90.00
#
_symmetry.space_group_name_H-M   'P 1'
#
loop_
_entity.id
_entity.type
_entity.pdbx_description
1 polymer ?
#
loop_
_entity_poly.entity_id
_entity_poly.type
_entity_poly.pdbx_seq_one_letter_code
_entity_poly.pdbx_strand_id
1 'polypeptide(L)'
;MNTYEETQMNTILTVVTEMDASSWVLIFSLGLLFFALSGLRRQQQQTRTNTELLQRTQNDLRALISASLGMGERMQEVERRQRRLAERQEQLDIYDAANQNQSYEQAIRMAQGGSKTEELIDICGLSETEAELIKIMHRFDKAS
;
A
#
# COMPACT_ATOMS: atom_id res chain seq x y z
N MET A 1 -11.88 1.79 -76.39
CA MET A 1 -11.75 1.29 -75.00
C MET A 1 -12.73 0.15 -74.72
N ASN A 2 -14.01 0.26 -75.12
CA ASN A 2 -15.06 -0.72 -74.78
C ASN A 2 -14.91 -2.12 -75.43
N THR A 3 -14.35 -2.21 -76.64
CA THR A 3 -14.26 -3.47 -77.39
C THR A 3 -13.16 -4.42 -76.87
N TYR A 4 -12.10 -3.90 -76.25
CA TYR A 4 -11.03 -4.73 -75.67
C TYR A 4 -11.47 -5.39 -74.36
N GLU A 5 -12.26 -4.70 -73.53
CA GLU A 5 -12.83 -5.28 -72.32
C GLU A 5 -13.87 -6.37 -72.62
N GLU A 6 -14.72 -6.16 -73.64
CA GLU A 6 -15.65 -7.21 -74.08
C GLU A 6 -14.94 -8.44 -74.62
N THR A 7 -13.86 -8.26 -75.38
CA THR A 7 -13.10 -9.39 -75.93
C THR A 7 -12.42 -10.18 -74.81
N GLN A 8 -11.79 -9.50 -73.85
CA GLN A 8 -11.18 -10.15 -72.67
C GLN A 8 -12.22 -10.90 -71.83
N MET A 9 -13.38 -10.27 -71.58
CA MET A 9 -14.47 -10.89 -70.83
C MET A 9 -15.00 -12.15 -71.53
N ASN A 10 -15.20 -12.11 -72.85
CA ASN A 10 -15.64 -13.27 -73.62
C ASN A 10 -14.59 -14.39 -73.64
N THR A 11 -13.31 -14.04 -73.76
CA THR A 11 -12.23 -15.04 -73.74
C THR A 11 -12.18 -15.74 -72.38
N ILE A 12 -12.33 -15.00 -71.28
CA ILE A 12 -12.42 -15.55 -69.92
C ILE A 12 -13.66 -16.46 -69.78
N LEU A 13 -14.82 -16.04 -70.30
CA LEU A 13 -16.04 -16.84 -70.26
C LEU A 13 -15.89 -18.17 -71.01
N THR A 14 -15.24 -18.18 -72.18
CA THR A 14 -15.02 -19.42 -72.95
C THR A 14 -14.13 -20.42 -72.22
N VAL A 15 -13.03 -19.95 -71.59
CA VAL A 15 -12.13 -20.80 -70.80
C VAL A 15 -12.84 -21.34 -69.56
N VAL A 16 -13.69 -20.54 -68.92
CA VAL A 16 -14.52 -20.94 -67.77
C VAL A 16 -15.51 -22.04 -68.16
N THR A 17 -16.10 -21.98 -69.36
CA THR A 17 -17.07 -22.98 -69.85
C THR A 17 -16.44 -24.29 -70.33
N GLU A 18 -15.18 -24.27 -70.76
CA GLU A 18 -14.41 -25.48 -71.13
C GLU A 18 -13.83 -26.22 -69.91
N MET A 19 -13.90 -25.61 -68.72
CA MET A 19 -13.32 -26.17 -67.52
C MET A 19 -14.26 -27.21 -66.87
N ASP A 20 -13.83 -28.46 -66.82
CA ASP A 20 -14.60 -29.58 -66.27
C ASP A 20 -15.08 -29.32 -64.84
N ALA A 21 -16.29 -29.80 -64.52
CA ALA A 21 -16.91 -29.66 -63.20
C ALA A 21 -16.04 -30.17 -62.03
N SER A 22 -15.14 -31.13 -62.30
CA SER A 22 -14.16 -31.64 -61.33
C SER A 22 -13.15 -30.58 -60.89
N SER A 23 -12.73 -29.68 -61.79
CA SER A 23 -11.78 -28.60 -61.49
C SER A 23 -12.39 -27.56 -60.55
N TRP A 24 -13.68 -27.24 -60.73
CA TRP A 24 -14.41 -26.34 -59.83
C TRP A 24 -14.54 -26.89 -58.41
N VAL A 25 -14.81 -28.19 -58.27
CA VAL A 25 -14.88 -28.86 -56.95
C VAL A 25 -13.52 -28.83 -56.24
N LEU A 26 -12.42 -29.03 -56.97
CA LEU A 26 -11.06 -28.94 -56.40
C LEU A 26 -10.73 -27.53 -55.93
N ILE A 27 -11.06 -26.49 -56.70
CA ILE A 27 -10.82 -25.09 -56.29
C ILE A 27 -11.65 -24.74 -55.06
N PHE A 28 -12.92 -25.14 -55.02
CA PHE A 28 -13.80 -24.85 -53.90
C PHE A 28 -13.36 -25.57 -52.61
N SER A 29 -13.00 -26.86 -52.72
CA SER A 29 -12.47 -27.62 -51.58
C SER A 29 -11.14 -27.08 -51.07
N LEU A 30 -10.24 -26.66 -51.96
CA LEU A 30 -8.97 -26.03 -51.59
C LEU A 30 -9.18 -24.67 -50.92
N GLY A 31 -10.15 -23.89 -51.39
CA GLY A 31 -10.56 -22.63 -50.77
C GLY A 31 -11.11 -22.82 -49.35
N LEU A 32 -11.99 -23.81 -49.15
CA LEU A 32 -12.52 -24.17 -47.83
C LEU A 32 -11.41 -24.65 -46.89
N LEU A 33 -10.48 -25.49 -47.36
CA LEU A 33 -9.33 -25.93 -46.58
C LEU A 33 -8.45 -24.74 -46.17
N PHE A 34 -8.15 -23.85 -47.11
CA PHE A 34 -7.35 -22.65 -46.84
C PHE A 34 -8.03 -21.72 -45.83
N PHE A 35 -9.35 -21.53 -45.94
CA PHE A 35 -10.14 -20.75 -44.99
C PHE A 35 -10.14 -21.39 -43.59
N ALA A 36 -10.35 -22.70 -43.51
CA ALA A 36 -10.32 -23.45 -42.24
C ALA A 36 -8.94 -23.36 -41.57
N LEU A 37 -7.85 -23.54 -42.32
CA LEU A 37 -6.48 -23.41 -41.81
C LEU A 37 -6.19 -21.98 -41.34
N SER A 38 -6.68 -20.97 -42.07
CA SER A 38 -6.53 -19.56 -41.69
C SER A 38 -7.30 -19.22 -40.41
N GLY A 39 -8.51 -19.74 -40.25
CA GLY A 39 -9.31 -19.63 -39.03
C GLY A 39 -8.62 -20.28 -37.83
N LEU A 40 -8.08 -21.49 -38.02
CA LEU A 40 -7.36 -22.23 -36.97
C LEU A 40 -6.07 -21.49 -36.54
N ARG A 41 -5.34 -20.92 -37.49
CA ARG A 41 -4.16 -20.08 -37.21
C ARG A 41 -4.52 -18.82 -36.42
N ARG A 42 -5.59 -18.13 -36.79
CA ARG A 42 -6.11 -16.97 -36.04
C ARG A 42 -6.50 -17.36 -34.62
N GLN A 43 -7.18 -18.49 -34.45
CA GLN A 43 -7.57 -18.99 -33.14
C GLN A 43 -6.35 -19.33 -32.28
N GLN A 44 -5.31 -19.94 -32.85
CA GLN A 44 -4.05 -20.19 -32.14
C GLN A 44 -3.33 -18.90 -31.74
N GLN A 45 -3.41 -17.84 -32.55
CA GLN A 45 -2.85 -16.54 -32.15
C GLN A 45 -3.62 -15.93 -30.98
N GLN A 46 -4.96 -16.00 -31.00
CA GLN A 46 -5.80 -15.49 -29.92
C GLN A 46 -5.60 -16.27 -28.61
N THR A 47 -5.41 -17.59 -28.68
CA THR A 47 -5.11 -18.37 -27.47
C THR A 47 -3.76 -17.99 -26.89
N ARG A 48 -2.73 -17.77 -27.73
CA ARG A 48 -1.41 -17.30 -27.28
C ARG A 48 -1.49 -15.96 -26.57
N THR A 49 -2.17 -14.97 -27.16
CA THR A 49 -2.32 -13.65 -26.53
C THR A 49 -3.07 -13.73 -25.21
N ASN A 50 -4.12 -14.54 -25.13
CA ASN A 50 -4.87 -14.75 -23.89
C ASN A 50 -4.03 -15.45 -22.82
N THR A 51 -3.22 -16.44 -23.20
CA THR A 51 -2.30 -17.11 -22.26
C THR A 51 -1.22 -16.17 -21.74
N GLU A 52 -0.68 -15.31 -22.60
CA GLU A 52 0.31 -14.31 -22.20
C GLU A 52 -0.30 -13.26 -21.25
N LEU A 53 -1.51 -12.78 -21.54
CA LEU A 53 -2.24 -11.88 -20.65
C LEU A 53 -2.51 -12.53 -19.28
N LEU A 54 -3.02 -13.77 -19.28
CA LEU A 54 -3.23 -14.52 -18.04
C LEU A 54 -1.94 -14.69 -17.24
N GLN A 55 -0.83 -14.98 -17.91
CA GLN A 55 0.46 -15.15 -17.25
C GLN A 55 0.96 -13.83 -16.66
N ARG A 56 0.80 -12.71 -17.38
CA ARG A 56 1.11 -11.36 -16.86
C ARG A 56 0.27 -11.04 -15.63
N THR A 57 -1.04 -11.21 -15.70
CA THR A 57 -1.94 -10.96 -14.56
C THR A 57 -1.60 -11.85 -13.37
N GLN A 58 -1.25 -13.12 -13.58
CA GLN A 58 -0.80 -13.99 -12.51
C GLN A 58 0.51 -13.53 -11.87
N ASN A 59 1.46 -13.04 -12.68
CA ASN A 59 2.71 -12.49 -12.17
C ASN A 59 2.46 -11.21 -11.37
N ASP A 60 1.60 -10.32 -11.84
CA ASP A 60 1.22 -9.09 -11.14
C ASP A 60 0.54 -9.42 -9.80
N LEU A 61 -0.38 -10.39 -9.78
CA LEU A 61 -0.99 -10.87 -8.54
C LEU A 61 0.03 -11.44 -7.56
N ARG A 62 1.00 -12.23 -8.02
CA ARG A 62 2.08 -12.75 -7.18
C ARG A 62 2.94 -11.63 -6.61
N ALA A 63 3.27 -10.63 -7.43
CA ALA A 63 4.01 -9.45 -6.99
C ALA A 63 3.22 -8.68 -5.91
N LEU A 64 1.93 -8.44 -6.13
CA LEU A 64 1.05 -7.77 -5.16
C LEU A 64 0.91 -8.55 -3.85
N ILE A 65 0.75 -9.87 -3.92
CA ILE A 65 0.69 -10.72 -2.72
C ILE A 65 2.01 -10.62 -1.95
N SER A 66 3.16 -10.71 -2.63
CA SER A 66 4.46 -10.59 -1.98
C SER A 66 4.67 -9.21 -1.34
N ALA A 67 4.22 -8.15 -2.02
CA ALA A 67 4.28 -6.79 -1.50
C ALA A 67 3.37 -6.63 -0.26
N SER A 68 2.14 -7.14 -0.33
CA SER A 68 1.17 -7.12 0.77
C SER A 68 1.69 -7.87 2.01
N LEU A 69 2.30 -9.05 1.82
CA LEU A 69 2.94 -9.80 2.89
C LEU A 69 4.09 -9.01 3.54
N GLY A 70 4.95 -8.40 2.72
CA GLY A 70 6.04 -7.54 3.23
C GLY A 70 5.54 -6.30 3.98
N MET A 71 4.43 -5.70 3.50
CA MET A 71 3.76 -4.60 4.22
C MET A 71 3.18 -5.07 5.56
N GLY A 72 2.65 -6.29 5.64
CA GLY A 72 2.16 -6.89 6.87
C GLY A 72 3.24 -7.05 7.94
N GLU A 73 4.42 -7.55 7.56
CA GLU A 73 5.57 -7.65 8.49
C GLU A 73 6.02 -6.28 8.99
N ARG A 74 6.12 -5.30 8.08
CA ARG A 74 6.48 -3.91 8.41
C ARG A 74 5.44 -3.26 9.34
N MET A 75 4.15 -3.53 9.14
CA MET A 75 3.08 -3.04 10.00
C MET A 75 3.20 -3.62 11.42
N GLN A 76 3.41 -4.94 11.54
CA GLN A 76 3.65 -5.56 12.85
C GLN A 76 4.88 -5.00 13.55
N GLU A 77 5.95 -4.69 12.80
CA GLU A 77 7.13 -4.05 13.37
C GLU A 77 6.81 -2.66 13.93
N VAL A 78 6.04 -1.86 13.18
CA VAL A 78 5.60 -0.53 13.61
C VAL A 78 4.70 -0.62 14.85
N GLU A 79 3.72 -1.53 14.87
CA GLU A 79 2.87 -1.77 16.05
C GLU A 79 3.70 -2.18 17.28
N ARG A 80 4.68 -3.07 17.12
CA ARG A 80 5.60 -3.45 18.21
C ARG A 80 6.45 -2.29 18.70
N ARG A 81 6.88 -1.39 17.80
CA ARG A 81 7.63 -0.18 18.19
C ARG A 81 6.73 0.80 18.93
N GLN A 82 5.51 1.02 18.44
CA GLN A 82 4.51 1.87 19.08
C GLN A 82 4.19 1.37 20.50
N ARG A 83 3.92 0.08 20.66
CA ARG A 83 3.64 -0.51 21.97
C ARG A 83 4.82 -0.32 22.95
N ARG A 84 6.05 -0.56 22.49
CA ARG A 84 7.25 -0.35 23.32
C ARG A 84 7.45 1.11 23.70
N LEU A 85 7.11 2.05 22.82
CA LEU A 85 7.16 3.48 23.13
C LEU A 85 6.08 3.86 24.13
N ALA A 86 4.86 3.34 23.98
CA ALA A 86 3.78 3.56 24.94
C ALA A 86 4.12 3.02 26.33
N GLU A 87 4.64 1.79 26.43
CA GLU A 87 5.08 1.19 27.70
C GLU A 87 6.22 2.01 28.36
N ARG A 88 7.14 2.56 27.57
CA ARG A 88 8.19 3.45 28.10
C ARG A 88 7.64 4.78 28.59
N GLN A 89 6.69 5.37 27.86
CA GLN A 89 6.06 6.61 28.29
C GLN A 89 5.32 6.42 29.60
N GLU A 90 4.56 5.33 29.74
CA GLU A 90 3.87 5.01 30.98
C GLU A 90 4.84 4.84 32.17
N GLN A 91 5.98 4.18 31.95
CA GLN A 91 7.01 4.05 32.98
C GLN A 91 7.63 5.38 33.37
N LEU A 92 7.87 6.28 32.41
CA LEU A 92 8.39 7.63 32.67
C LEU A 92 7.36 8.46 33.44
N ASP A 93 6.09 8.44 33.02
CA ASP A 93 5.02 9.18 33.69
C ASP A 93 4.85 8.71 35.16
N ILE A 94 4.94 7.40 35.42
CA ILE A 94 4.89 6.85 36.79
C ILE A 94 6.12 7.29 37.60
N TYR A 95 7.32 7.23 36.99
CA TYR A 95 8.56 7.60 37.66
C TYR A 95 8.59 9.10 38.01
N ASP A 96 8.20 9.96 37.07
CA ASP A 96 8.15 11.40 37.25
C ASP A 96 7.11 11.78 38.30
N ALA A 97 5.91 11.17 38.28
CA ALA A 97 4.89 11.39 39.31
C ALA A 97 5.37 10.97 40.71
N ALA A 98 6.09 9.84 40.83
CA ALA A 98 6.63 9.38 42.11
C ALA A 98 7.71 10.33 42.66
N ASN A 99 8.66 10.74 41.81
CA ASN A 99 9.72 11.67 42.19
C ASN A 99 9.18 13.06 42.54
N GLN A 100 8.20 13.57 41.78
CA GLN A 100 7.61 14.87 42.04
C GLN A 100 6.85 14.89 43.37
N ASN A 101 6.09 13.83 43.68
CA ASN A 101 5.40 13.70 44.97
C ASN A 101 6.39 13.67 46.16
N GLN A 102 7.50 12.93 46.04
CA GLN A 102 8.52 12.88 47.08
C GLN A 102 9.20 14.24 47.30
N SER A 103 9.51 14.94 46.21
CA SER A 103 10.11 16.28 46.25
C SER A 103 9.17 17.30 46.89
N TYR A 104 7.87 17.23 46.57
CA TYR A 104 6.85 18.11 47.15
C TYR A 104 6.62 17.84 48.64
N GLU A 105 6.54 16.58 49.05
CA GLU A 105 6.45 16.23 50.48
C GLU A 105 7.68 16.72 51.28
N GLN A 106 8.88 16.57 50.72
CA GLN A 106 10.11 17.05 51.35
C GLN A 106 10.11 18.57 51.47
N ALA A 107 9.68 19.29 50.44
CA ALA A 107 9.56 20.73 50.45
C ALA A 107 8.55 21.23 51.49
N ILE A 108 7.41 20.56 51.65
CA ILE A 108 6.42 20.88 52.70
C ILE A 108 7.07 20.74 54.08
N ARG A 109 7.80 19.65 54.36
CA ARG A 109 8.49 19.45 55.64
C ARG A 109 9.56 20.52 55.88
N MET A 110 10.33 20.89 54.86
CA MET A 110 11.33 21.96 54.95
C MET A 110 10.70 23.34 55.18
N ALA A 111 9.58 23.63 54.53
CA ALA A 111 8.82 24.86 54.71
C ALA A 111 8.20 24.94 56.13
N GLN A 112 7.68 23.81 56.65
CA GLN A 112 7.22 23.70 58.04
C GLN A 112 8.34 23.98 59.05
N GLY A 113 9.56 23.53 58.74
CA GLY A 113 10.78 23.83 59.50
C GLY A 113 11.26 25.29 59.38
N GLY A 114 10.63 26.10 58.52
CA GLY A 114 10.96 27.53 58.34
C GLY A 114 12.07 27.80 57.33
N SER A 115 12.41 26.84 56.47
CA SER A 115 13.45 27.01 55.43
C SER A 115 13.09 28.12 54.44
N LYS A 116 14.11 28.77 53.85
CA LYS A 116 13.90 29.86 52.89
C LYS A 116 13.47 29.35 51.52
N THR A 117 12.85 30.23 50.73
CA THR A 117 12.36 29.88 49.39
C THR A 117 13.49 29.44 48.46
N GLU A 118 14.66 30.09 48.56
CA GLU A 118 15.85 29.72 47.78
C GLU A 118 16.36 28.32 48.13
N GLU A 119 16.26 27.90 49.40
CA GLU A 119 16.66 26.56 49.85
C GLU A 119 15.68 25.48 49.36
N LEU A 120 14.39 25.81 49.25
CA LEU A 120 13.39 24.89 48.69
C LEU A 120 13.61 24.64 47.19
N ILE A 121 14.04 25.67 46.45
CA ILE A 121 14.38 25.56 45.02
C ILE A 121 15.63 24.70 44.84
N ASP A 122 16.69 24.98 45.60
CA ASP A 122 17.98 24.30 45.46
C ASP A 122 17.96 22.84 45.92
N ILE A 123 17.27 22.55 47.04
CA ILE A 123 17.29 21.22 47.67
C ILE A 123 16.16 20.31 47.15
N CYS A 124 14.98 20.86 46.87
CA CYS A 124 13.83 20.08 46.41
C CYS A 124 13.58 20.17 44.90
N GLY A 125 14.40 20.93 44.16
CA GLY A 125 14.31 21.04 42.70
C GLY A 125 13.02 21.70 42.19
N LEU A 126 12.39 22.53 43.02
CA LEU A 126 11.13 23.22 42.71
C LEU A 126 11.36 24.43 41.82
N SER A 127 10.37 24.78 40.98
CA SER A 127 10.37 26.10 40.33
C SER A 127 10.14 27.22 41.35
N GLU A 128 10.58 28.44 41.01
CA GLU A 128 10.39 29.63 41.86
C GLU A 128 8.91 29.84 42.24
N THR A 129 8.01 29.65 41.26
CA THR A 129 6.57 29.73 41.46
C THR A 129 6.01 28.65 42.38
N GLU A 130 6.50 27.41 42.32
CA GLU A 130 6.04 26.32 43.19
C GLU A 130 6.52 26.53 44.64
N ALA A 131 7.76 26.98 44.82
CA ALA A 131 8.30 27.27 46.14
C ALA A 131 7.57 28.44 46.83
N GLU A 132 7.19 29.46 46.07
CA GLU A 132 6.37 30.58 46.57
C GLU A 132 4.96 30.12 46.94
N LEU A 133 4.32 29.28 46.13
CA LEU A 133 3.00 28.72 46.40
C LEU A 133 2.97 27.91 47.72
N ILE A 134 3.97 27.03 47.94
CA ILE A 134 4.07 26.23 49.18
C ILE A 134 4.15 27.14 50.42
N LYS A 135 4.93 28.24 50.34
CA LYS A 135 5.06 29.22 51.42
C LYS A 135 3.75 29.94 51.71
N ILE A 136 3.01 30.31 50.65
CA ILE A 136 1.71 30.96 50.77
C ILE A 136 0.72 30.01 51.44
N MET A 137 0.58 28.77 50.96
CA MET A 137 -0.27 27.75 51.59
C MET A 137 0.07 27.55 53.08
N HIS A 138 1.34 27.46 53.43
CA HIS A 138 1.75 27.29 54.83
C HIS A 138 1.40 28.50 55.71
N ARG A 139 1.55 29.73 55.19
CA ARG A 139 1.18 30.94 55.92
C ARG A 139 -0.32 31.00 56.22
N PHE A 140 -1.16 30.52 55.29
CA PHE A 140 -2.60 30.41 55.51
C PHE A 140 -2.95 29.32 56.53
N ASP A 141 -2.25 28.17 56.50
CA ASP A 141 -2.46 27.06 57.45
C ASP A 141 -2.06 27.42 58.89
N LYS A 142 -1.00 28.23 59.09
CA LYS A 142 -0.61 28.76 60.41
C LYS A 142 -1.48 29.92 60.92
N ALA A 143 -2.26 30.55 60.06
CA ALA A 143 -3.13 31.69 60.40
C ALA A 143 -4.58 31.27 60.70
N SER A 144 -4.93 30.01 60.40
CA SER A 144 -6.15 29.32 60.84
C SER A 144 -5.96 28.67 62.20
#